data_AF-A0A7W1TKZ7-F1
#
_entry.id   AF-A0A7W1TKZ7-F1
#
_cell.length_a   1.000
_cell.length_b   1.000
_cell.length_c   1.000
_cell.angle_alpha   90.00
_cell.angle_beta   90.00
_cell.angle_gamma   90.00
#
_symmetry.space_group_name_H-M   'P 1'
#
loop_
_entity.id
_entity.type
_entity.pdbx_description
1 polymer ?
#
loop_
_entity_poly.entity_id
_entity_poly.type
_entity_poly.pdbx_seq_one_letter_code
_entity_poly.pdbx_strand_id
1 'polypeptide(L)' 'MTTKELVQAEIERVSDEHLDELYQLVKSFAEAKASVGKPSLMSRLKHITIEAPEDFAANLDSYTDRENRADTNLC' A
#
# COMPACT_ATOMS: atom_id res chain seq x y z
N MET A 1 -28.57 15.92 -0.51
CA MET A 1 -27.94 15.38 -1.72
C MET A 1 -26.82 14.45 -1.28
N THR A 2 -26.90 13.18 -1.64
CA THR A 2 -25.81 12.22 -1.38
C THR A 2 -24.73 12.35 -2.44
N THR A 3 -23.49 11.97 -2.13
CA THR A 3 -22.38 11.99 -3.11
C THR A 3 -22.71 11.13 -4.34
N LYS A 4 -23.53 10.09 -4.17
CA LYS A 4 -24.01 9.23 -5.25
C LYS A 4 -24.93 9.98 -6.22
N GLU A 5 -25.82 10.83 -5.71
CA GLU A 5 -26.72 11.66 -6.53
C GLU A 5 -25.94 12.67 -7.37
N LEU A 6 -24.87 13.26 -6.80
CA LEU A 6 -24.00 14.18 -7.54
C LEU A 6 -23.26 13.48 -8.68
N VAL A 7 -22.76 12.26 -8.43
CA VAL A 7 -22.09 11.46 -9.47
C VAL A 7 -23.07 11.08 -10.59
N GLN A 8 -24.30 10.72 -10.25
CA GLN A 8 -25.31 10.36 -11.25
C GLN A 8 -25.71 11.55 -12.14
N ALA A 9 -25.92 12.73 -11.55
CA ALA A 9 -26.23 13.95 -12.30
C ALA A 9 -25.13 14.33 -13.31
N GLU A 10 -23.88 14.02 -12.99
CA GLU A 10 -22.75 14.33 -13.87
C GLU A 10 -22.56 13.29 -14.97
N ILE A 11 -22.91 12.03 -14.71
CA ILE A 11 -22.96 10.98 -15.75
C ILE A 11 -24.06 11.31 -16.77
N GLU A 12 -25.22 11.78 -16.33
CA GLU A 12 -26.35 12.15 -17.22
C GLU A 12 -26.04 13.33 -18.16
N ARG A 13 -24.99 14.10 -17.87
CA ARG A 13 -24.52 15.21 -18.73
C ARG A 13 -23.52 14.78 -19.80
N VAL A 14 -22.97 13.58 -19.69
CA VAL A 14 -21.97 13.06 -20.63
C VAL A 14 -22.70 12.48 -21.85
N SER A 15 -22.22 12.79 -23.05
CA SER A 15 -22.78 12.22 -24.29
C SER A 15 -22.45 10.74 -24.41
N ASP A 16 -23.35 9.99 -25.05
CA ASP A 16 -23.25 8.53 -25.19
C ASP A 16 -21.91 8.04 -25.77
N GLU A 17 -21.29 8.85 -26.64
CA GLU A 17 -19.97 8.57 -27.24
C GLU A 17 -18.82 8.51 -26.22
N HIS A 18 -18.96 9.15 -25.06
CA HIS A 18 -17.98 9.17 -23.98
C HIS A 18 -18.39 8.29 -22.79
N LEU A 19 -19.60 7.71 -22.80
CA LEU A 19 -20.07 6.84 -21.73
C LEU A 19 -19.27 5.54 -21.64
N ASP A 20 -18.80 5.00 -22.76
CA ASP A 20 -17.96 3.80 -22.77
C ASP A 20 -16.62 4.04 -22.07
N GLU A 21 -15.98 5.19 -22.33
CA GLU A 21 -14.73 5.58 -21.68
C GLU A 21 -14.94 5.82 -20.18
N LEU A 22 -16.02 6.51 -19.81
CA LEU A 22 -16.40 6.75 -18.42
C LEU A 22 -16.70 5.44 -17.68
N TYR A 23 -17.36 4.48 -18.34
CA TYR A 23 -17.63 3.16 -17.78
C TYR A 23 -16.33 2.40 -17.50
N GLN A 24 -15.34 2.43 -18.40
CA GLN A 24 -14.04 1.80 -18.15
C GLN A 24 -13.31 2.43 -16.96
N LEU A 25 -13.38 3.76 -16.80
CA LEU A 25 -12.81 4.46 -15.64
C LEU A 25 -13.48 4.07 -14.33
N VAL A 26 -14.81 4.05 -14.29
CA VAL A 26 -15.56 3.66 -13.08
C VAL A 26 -15.33 2.18 -12.75
N LYS A 27 -15.30 1.32 -13.77
CA LYS A 27 -15.02 -0.11 -13.62
C LYS A 27 -13.62 -0.36 -13.05
N SER A 28 -12.59 0.24 -13.64
CA SER A 28 -11.21 0.09 -13.15
C SER A 28 -11.04 0.65 -11.73
N PHE A 29 -11.71 1.75 -11.40
CA PHE A 29 -11.73 2.30 -10.04
C PHE A 29 -12.39 1.33 -9.05
N ALA A 30 -13.55 0.77 -9.41
CA ALA A 30 -14.27 -0.18 -8.57
C ALA A 30 -13.46 -1.48 -8.37
N GLU A 31 -12.85 -2.00 -9.43
CA GLU A 31 -11.96 -3.17 -9.38
C GLU A 31 -10.73 -2.90 -8.52
N ALA A 32 -10.09 -1.75 -8.65
CA ALA A 32 -8.96 -1.37 -7.81
C ALA A 32 -9.34 -1.27 -6.33
N LYS A 33 -10.56 -0.81 -5.99
CA LYS A 33 -11.03 -0.76 -4.60
C LYS A 33 -11.49 -2.13 -4.09
N ALA A 34 -11.99 -3.00 -4.97
CA ALA A 34 -12.36 -4.37 -4.63
C ALA A 34 -11.14 -5.29 -4.47
N SER A 35 -10.08 -5.08 -5.26
CA SER A 35 -8.83 -5.82 -5.20
C SER A 35 -7.94 -5.40 -4.03
N VAL A 36 -8.25 -4.26 -3.37
CA VAL A 36 -7.74 -3.93 -2.04
C VAL A 36 -8.48 -4.78 -1.00
N GLY A 37 -8.38 -6.11 -1.15
CA GLY A 37 -8.44 -6.98 0.01
C GLY A 37 -7.36 -6.50 0.97
N LYS A 38 -7.69 -6.41 2.28
CA LYS A 38 -6.76 -5.94 3.32
C LYS A 38 -5.36 -6.47 3.01
N PRO A 39 -4.35 -5.58 2.80
CA PRO A 39 -3.03 -6.04 2.43
C PRO A 39 -2.58 -7.06 3.47
N SER A 40 -2.21 -8.26 2.99
CA SER A 40 -1.73 -9.31 3.89
C SER A 40 -0.62 -8.75 4.76
N LEU A 41 -0.48 -9.25 5.99
CA LEU A 41 0.57 -8.78 6.90
C LEU A 41 1.95 -8.82 6.22
N MET A 42 2.22 -9.83 5.39
CA MET A 42 3.43 -9.92 4.58
C MET A 42 3.54 -8.85 3.49
N SER A 43 2.45 -8.47 2.82
CA SER A 43 2.43 -7.36 1.87
C SER A 43 2.80 -6.04 2.55
N ARG A 44 2.39 -5.85 3.81
CA ARG A 44 2.74 -4.67 4.61
C ARG A 44 4.20 -4.69 5.08
N LEU A 45 4.68 -5.84 5.54
CA LEU A 45 6.07 -6.02 5.96
C LEU A 45 7.06 -5.78 4.81
N LYS A 46 6.71 -6.17 3.56
CA LYS A 46 7.53 -5.88 2.37
C LYS A 46 7.70 -4.39 2.06
N HIS A 47 6.80 -3.53 2.53
CA HIS A 47 6.91 -2.09 2.33
C HIS A 47 7.74 -1.39 3.42
N ILE A 48 8.18 -2.13 4.45
CA ILE A 48 9.07 -1.61 5.47
C ILE A 48 10.50 -1.77 4.95
N THR A 49 11.09 -0.67 4.48
CA THR A 49 12.52 -0.61 4.16
C THR A 49 13.28 -0.37 5.45
N ILE A 50 14.15 -1.31 5.83
CA ILE A 50 15.08 -1.11 6.94
C ILE A 50 16.31 -0.44 6.35
N GLU A 51 16.60 0.79 6.77
CA GLU A 51 17.87 1.44 6.48
C GLU A 51 18.96 0.74 7.28
N ALA A 52 19.66 -0.20 6.64
CA ALA A 52 20.76 -0.92 7.22
C ALA A 52 22.06 -0.65 6.43
N PRO A 53 23.23 -0.71 7.09
CA PRO A 53 24.52 -0.66 6.40
C PRO A 53 24.62 -1.75 5.31
N GLU A 54 25.38 -1.48 4.24
CA GLU A 54 25.54 -2.41 3.11
C GLU A 54 26.03 -3.80 3.53
N ASP A 55 26.72 -3.90 4.67
CA ASP A 55 27.27 -5.12 5.21
C ASP A 55 26.32 -5.88 6.14
N PHE A 56 25.11 -5.37 6.39
CA PHE A 56 24.15 -5.91 7.34
C PHE A 56 23.78 -7.37 7.05
N ALA A 57 23.50 -7.69 5.78
CA ALA A 57 23.15 -9.05 5.38
C ALA A 57 24.34 -10.03 5.46
N ALA A 58 25.56 -9.52 5.30
CA ALA A 58 26.78 -10.33 5.33
C ALA A 58 27.30 -10.56 6.75
N ASN A 59 27.03 -9.62 7.67
CA ASN A 59 27.56 -9.60 9.03
C ASN A 59 26.45 -9.67 10.10
N LEU A 60 25.33 -10.32 9.80
CA LEU A 60 24.16 -10.44 10.71
C LEU A 60 24.56 -10.90 12.12
N ASP A 61 25.47 -11.87 12.21
CA ASP A 61 25.97 -12.41 13.47
C ASP A 61 26.64 -11.32 14.32
N SER A 62 27.39 -10.40 13.70
CA SER A 62 28.09 -9.33 14.41
C SER A 62 27.16 -8.26 14.96
N TYR A 63 26.03 -7.99 14.30
CA TYR A 63 25.01 -7.07 14.79
C TYR A 63 24.22 -7.69 15.94
N THR A 64 23.96 -8.99 15.87
CA THR A 64 23.28 -9.75 16.93
C THR A 64 24.17 -9.89 18.17
N ASP A 65 25.48 -10.11 17.98
CA ASP A 65 26.47 -10.16 19.07
C ASP A 65 26.71 -8.81 19.75
N ARG A 66 26.54 -7.70 19.01
CA ARG A 66 26.69 -6.35 19.56
C ARG A 66 25.55 -5.98 20.51
N GLU A 67 24.33 -6.46 20.24
CA GLU A 67 23.18 -6.28 21.13
C GLU A 67 23.39 -7.02 22.47
N ASN A 68 23.91 -8.25 22.42
CA ASN A 68 24.23 -9.02 23.62
C ASN A 68 25.29 -8.37 24.53
N ARG A 69 26.18 -7.51 23.99
CA ARG A 69 27.21 -6.77 24.78
C ARG A 69 26.69 -5.48 25.41
N ALA A 70 25.61 -4.91 24.89
CA ALA A 70 25.01 -3.71 25.45
C ALA A 70 24.25 -4.00 26.76
N ASP A 71 23.64 -5.19 26.86
CA ASP A 71 22.93 -5.62 28.08
C ASP A 71 23.88 -6.15 29.17
N THR A 72 25.12 -6.52 28.85
CA THR A 72 26.08 -7.03 29.85
C THR A 72 26.78 -5.95 30.67
N ASN A 73 26.50 -4.66 30.45
CA ASN A 73 27.13 -3.55 31.17
C ASN A 73 26.15 -2.75 32.05
N LEU A 74 25.04 -3.37 32.47
CA LEU A 74 24.20 -2.85 33.55
C LEU A 74 24.32 -3.74 34.82
N CYS A 75 25.50 -3.80 35.41
CA CYS A 75 25.70 -4.13 36.83
C CYS A 75 27.05 -3.63 37.35
#